data_AF-A0A1Q6Y8K3-F1
#
_entry.id   AF-A0A1Q6Y8K3-F1
#
_cell.length_a   1.000
_cell.length_b   1.000
_cell.length_c   1.000
_cell.angle_alpha   90.00
_cell.angle_beta   90.00
_cell.angle_gamma   90.00
#
_symmetry.space_group_name_H-M   'P 1'
#
loop_
_entity.id
_entity.type
_entity.pdbx_description
1 polymer ?
#
loop_
_entity_poly.entity_id
_entity_poly.type
_entity_poly.pdbx_seq_one_letter_code
_entity_poly.pdbx_strand_id
1 'polypeptide(L)'
;MATLLSKSIYGTVARVVLLGLMAFCGASSPAVGQETVAGKFKLAESTRFGNKLLPAGAYTFSVAPVGLVQSVGAIQGAWQPVVMVVRPESKDGRIAVILARASRTGHSIDASKLVLGPENDGMAMRAMYLDQQGLVLDLNWAHPKDKTQVLAQAARPETVSASKSTD
;
A
#
# COMPACT_ATOMS: atom_id res chain seq x y z
N MET A 1 -53.66 23.56 12.30
CA MET A 1 -53.41 22.34 11.52
C MET A 1 -52.09 21.74 12.00
N ALA A 2 -52.09 20.45 12.28
CA ALA A 2 -51.09 19.74 13.07
C ALA A 2 -49.96 19.13 12.20
N THR A 3 -48.75 19.11 12.79
CA THR A 3 -47.64 18.13 12.73
C THR A 3 -47.16 17.52 11.39
N LEU A 4 -45.83 17.51 11.20
CA LEU A 4 -44.96 16.31 10.99
C LEU A 4 -43.49 16.78 10.79
N LEU A 5 -42.70 16.79 11.88
CA LEU A 5 -41.68 15.79 12.22
C LEU A 5 -40.48 15.70 11.27
N SER A 6 -39.40 16.38 11.69
CA SER A 6 -38.03 15.84 11.82
C SER A 6 -37.81 14.41 11.30
N LYS A 7 -37.04 14.29 10.22
CA LYS A 7 -36.04 13.22 10.03
C LYS A 7 -35.23 13.51 8.77
N SER A 8 -33.94 13.77 8.91
CA SER A 8 -32.98 13.04 8.10
C SER A 8 -31.59 13.14 8.70
N ILE A 9 -31.30 12.11 9.50
CA ILE A 9 -30.04 11.36 9.45
C ILE A 9 -28.80 12.20 9.73
N TYR A 10 -28.41 12.17 11.00
CA TYR A 10 -27.02 12.13 11.45
C TYR A 10 -26.16 11.44 10.37
N GLY A 11 -25.51 12.23 9.53
CA GLY A 11 -24.47 11.76 8.63
C GLY A 11 -23.38 11.19 9.52
N THR A 12 -23.29 9.86 9.50
CA THR A 12 -22.32 9.03 10.20
C THR A 12 -20.99 9.76 10.29
N VAL A 13 -20.67 10.26 11.49
CA VAL A 13 -19.35 10.76 11.83
C VAL A 13 -18.42 9.58 11.61
N ALA A 14 -17.70 9.61 10.48
CA ALA A 14 -16.63 8.67 10.21
C ALA A 14 -15.69 8.75 11.41
N ARG A 15 -15.70 7.71 12.25
CA ARG A 15 -14.72 7.56 13.33
C ARG A 15 -13.38 7.29 12.66
N VAL A 16 -12.68 8.36 12.29
CA VAL A 16 -11.27 8.33 11.93
C VAL A 16 -10.52 8.08 13.22
N VAL A 17 -10.24 6.81 13.52
CA VAL A 17 -9.40 6.45 14.67
C VAL A 17 -7.96 6.75 14.29
N LEU A 18 -7.48 7.88 14.79
CA LEU A 18 -6.15 8.43 14.58
C LEU A 18 -5.17 7.76 15.56
N LEU A 19 -4.49 6.67 15.18
CA LEU A 19 -3.45 6.08 16.04
C LEU A 19 -2.38 5.34 15.21
N GLY A 20 -1.17 5.91 15.16
CA GLY A 20 0.04 5.23 14.67
C GLY A 20 1.18 6.21 14.37
N LEU A 21 1.98 6.55 15.39
CA LEU A 21 3.26 7.26 15.20
C LEU A 21 4.24 6.31 14.50
N MET A 22 4.69 6.66 13.30
CA MET A 22 5.72 5.90 12.58
C MET A 22 7.11 6.45 12.95
N ALA A 23 8.02 5.58 13.34
CA ALA A 23 9.44 5.92 13.50
C ALA A 23 10.25 5.24 12.39
N PHE A 24 10.82 6.02 11.47
CA PHE A 24 11.76 5.54 10.47
C PHE A 24 13.16 5.55 11.05
N CYS A 25 13.77 4.37 11.25
CA CYS A 25 15.22 4.28 11.45
C CYS A 25 15.89 4.01 10.11
N GLY A 26 16.67 4.99 9.65
CA GLY A 26 17.87 4.83 8.81
C GLY A 26 17.73 4.10 7.48
N ALA A 27 17.98 4.83 6.39
CA ALA A 27 18.23 4.25 5.08
C ALA A 27 19.37 3.21 5.16
N SER A 28 19.04 1.92 5.04
CA SER A 28 20.04 0.91 4.71
C SER A 28 20.39 1.04 3.23
N SER A 29 21.67 1.24 2.94
CA SER A 29 22.25 1.46 1.61
C SER A 29 21.65 0.52 0.55
N PRO A 30 21.31 1.03 -0.65
CA PRO A 30 20.69 0.22 -1.69
C PRO A 30 21.71 -0.81 -2.21
N ALA A 31 21.43 -2.09 -2.00
CA ALA A 31 22.04 -3.14 -2.81
C ALA A 31 21.41 -3.05 -4.21
N VAL A 32 22.13 -2.40 -5.13
CA VAL A 32 22.00 -2.42 -6.59
C VAL A 32 20.59 -2.71 -7.14
N GLY A 33 19.90 -1.63 -7.54
CA GLY A 33 19.00 -1.66 -8.70
C GLY A 33 17.50 -1.45 -8.46
N GLN A 34 17.00 -1.60 -7.23
CA GLN A 34 15.58 -1.33 -6.93
C GLN A 34 15.46 -0.50 -5.65
N GLU A 35 15.29 0.81 -5.82
CA GLU A 35 15.00 1.71 -4.71
C GLU A 35 13.68 1.27 -4.06
N THR A 36 13.80 0.71 -2.85
CA THR A 36 12.70 0.13 -2.09
C THR A 36 12.36 1.08 -0.95
N VAL A 37 11.08 1.44 -0.80
CA VAL A 37 10.65 2.28 0.33
C VAL A 37 10.27 1.38 1.49
N ALA A 38 10.90 1.57 2.64
CA ALA A 38 10.68 0.73 3.81
C ALA A 38 10.48 1.55 5.08
N GLY A 39 9.67 1.04 5.99
CA GLY A 39 9.36 1.72 7.25
C GLY A 39 8.72 0.79 8.26
N LYS A 40 8.15 1.39 9.30
CA LYS A 40 7.50 0.69 10.42
C LYS A 40 6.12 1.23 10.67
N PHE A 41 5.21 0.38 11.13
CA PHE A 41 3.90 0.78 11.63
C PHE A 41 3.41 -0.12 12.76
N LYS A 42 2.40 0.35 13.50
CA LYS A 42 1.75 -0.42 14.56
C LYS A 42 0.27 -0.56 14.28
N LEU A 43 -0.24 -1.79 14.40
CA LEU A 43 -1.67 -2.09 14.39
C LEU A 43 -2.19 -2.12 15.82
N ALA A 44 -3.28 -1.38 16.07
CA ALA A 44 -3.97 -1.41 17.35
C ALA A 44 -4.83 -2.67 17.54
N GLU A 45 -5.34 -3.23 16.45
CA GLU A 45 -6.23 -4.39 16.44
C GLU A 45 -5.94 -5.32 15.26
N SER A 46 -6.54 -6.50 15.28
CA SER A 46 -6.44 -7.45 14.17
C SER A 46 -7.04 -6.83 12.90
N THR A 47 -6.21 -6.65 11.88
CA THR A 47 -6.54 -5.92 10.65
C THR A 47 -6.32 -6.82 9.43
N ARG A 48 -7.26 -6.81 8.49
CA ARG A 48 -7.11 -7.48 7.21
C ARG A 48 -6.12 -6.77 6.30
N PHE A 49 -5.25 -7.54 5.67
CA PHE A 49 -4.30 -7.11 4.67
C PHE A 49 -4.39 -8.07 3.48
N GLY A 50 -5.14 -7.66 2.45
CA GLY A 50 -5.57 -8.55 1.38
C GLY A 50 -6.37 -9.72 1.96
N ASN A 51 -5.95 -10.95 1.68
CA ASN A 51 -6.60 -12.16 2.18
C ASN A 51 -6.05 -12.65 3.54
N LYS A 52 -5.13 -11.91 4.18
CA LYS A 52 -4.54 -12.29 5.46
C LYS A 52 -5.07 -11.43 6.60
N LEU A 53 -5.27 -12.03 7.76
CA LEU A 53 -5.54 -11.32 9.00
C LEU A 53 -4.22 -11.12 9.76
N LEU A 54 -3.85 -9.86 9.98
CA LEU A 54 -2.67 -9.47 10.75
C LEU A 54 -3.10 -9.12 12.18
N PRO A 55 -2.55 -9.75 13.23
CA PRO A 55 -2.87 -9.41 14.61
C PRO A 55 -2.39 -7.99 14.98
N ALA A 56 -2.91 -7.45 16.09
CA ALA A 56 -2.37 -6.23 16.69
C ALA A 56 -0.87 -6.40 17.00
N GLY A 57 -0.07 -5.36 16.75
CA GLY A 57 1.38 -5.44 16.94
C GLY A 57 2.19 -4.47 16.08
N ALA A 58 3.51 -4.53 16.24
CA ALA A 58 4.47 -3.76 15.46
C ALA A 58 4.92 -4.53 14.21
N TYR A 59 5.01 -3.81 13.11
CA TYR A 59 5.34 -4.33 11.79
C TYR A 59 6.37 -3.44 11.10
N THR A 60 7.19 -4.05 10.28
CA THR A 60 7.97 -3.40 9.23
C THR A 60 7.26 -3.61 7.89
N PHE A 61 7.44 -2.67 6.97
CA PHE A 61 7.00 -2.81 5.59
C PHE A 61 8.13 -2.47 4.63
N SER A 62 8.05 -3.02 3.42
CA SER A 62 8.89 -2.67 2.28
C SER A 62 8.06 -2.67 1.00
N VAL A 63 8.32 -1.69 0.13
CA VAL A 63 7.61 -1.47 -1.13
C VAL A 63 8.60 -1.52 -2.27
N ALA A 64 8.38 -2.46 -3.19
CA ALA A 64 9.20 -2.62 -4.39
C ALA A 64 8.35 -2.38 -5.64
N PRO A 65 8.92 -1.75 -6.69
CA PRO A 65 8.20 -1.57 -7.94
C PRO A 65 8.02 -2.91 -8.67
N VAL A 66 7.01 -3.00 -9.53
CA VAL A 66 6.71 -4.19 -10.33
C VAL A 66 6.69 -3.82 -11.82
N GLY A 67 7.22 -4.70 -12.66
CA GLY A 67 7.21 -4.51 -14.11
C GLY A 67 8.33 -3.57 -14.58
N LEU A 68 8.01 -2.66 -15.51
CA LEU A 68 8.98 -1.81 -16.20
C LEU A 68 9.53 -0.66 -15.34
N VAL A 69 8.93 -0.40 -14.17
CA VAL A 69 9.41 0.63 -13.25
C VAL A 69 10.55 0.06 -12.41
N GLN A 70 11.73 0.66 -12.51
CA GLN A 70 12.94 0.18 -11.82
C GLN A 70 13.10 0.74 -10.39
N SER A 71 12.41 1.83 -10.04
CA SER A 71 12.46 2.43 -8.71
C SER A 71 11.13 3.03 -8.27
N VAL A 72 10.85 3.01 -6.97
CA VAL A 72 9.67 3.72 -6.44
C VAL A 72 9.78 5.23 -6.67
N GLY A 73 11.00 5.79 -6.67
CA GLY A 73 11.25 7.20 -6.96
C GLY A 73 10.90 7.63 -8.39
N ALA A 74 10.92 6.71 -9.36
CA ALA A 74 10.55 6.96 -10.76
C ALA A 74 9.04 7.02 -11.00
N ILE A 75 8.21 6.81 -9.97
CA ILE A 75 6.76 6.90 -10.08
C ILE A 75 6.38 8.39 -10.17
N GLN A 76 6.11 8.85 -11.40
CA GLN A 76 5.73 10.24 -11.69
C GLN A 76 4.26 10.40 -12.09
N GLY A 77 3.56 9.33 -12.47
CA GLY A 77 2.23 9.37 -13.09
C GLY A 77 1.22 8.33 -12.59
N ALA A 78 0.27 8.00 -13.48
CA ALA A 78 -0.88 7.13 -13.21
C ALA A 78 -0.50 5.85 -12.42
N TRP A 79 -1.41 5.42 -11.55
CA TRP A 79 -1.31 4.27 -10.65
C TRP A 79 -0.44 3.09 -11.15
N GLN A 80 0.82 3.06 -10.72
CA GLN A 80 1.81 2.04 -11.09
C GLN A 80 1.75 0.85 -10.12
N PRO A 81 1.90 -0.40 -10.59
CA PRO A 81 1.88 -1.55 -9.72
C PRO A 81 3.15 -1.64 -8.87
N VAL A 82 2.97 -1.93 -7.58
CA VAL A 82 4.05 -2.18 -6.62
C VAL A 82 3.72 -3.39 -5.76
N VAL A 83 4.73 -4.06 -5.21
CA VAL A 83 4.55 -5.09 -4.18
C VAL A 83 4.85 -4.46 -2.84
N MET A 84 3.92 -4.62 -1.90
CA MET A 84 4.13 -4.29 -0.49
C MET A 84 4.26 -5.57 0.31
N VAL A 85 5.36 -5.70 1.04
CA VAL A 85 5.63 -6.78 1.99
C VAL A 85 5.51 -6.22 3.39
N VAL A 86 4.78 -6.90 4.26
CA VAL A 86 4.61 -6.59 5.67
C VAL A 86 5.18 -7.73 6.50
N ARG A 87 6.07 -7.41 7.43
CA ARG A 87 6.73 -8.36 8.32
C ARG A 87 6.49 -7.94 9.78
N PRO A 88 6.06 -8.83 10.65
CA PRO A 88 5.98 -8.52 12.08
C PRO A 88 7.38 -8.34 12.66
N GLU A 89 7.51 -7.47 13.65
CA GLU A 89 8.78 -7.34 14.39
C GLU A 89 9.00 -8.52 15.34
N SER A 90 7.93 -9.18 15.77
CA SER A 90 8.01 -10.43 16.53
C SER A 90 8.41 -11.60 15.64
N LYS A 91 9.27 -12.49 16.15
CA LYS A 91 9.75 -13.68 15.42
C LYS A 91 8.66 -14.69 15.05
N ASP A 92 7.53 -14.69 15.77
CA ASP A 92 6.44 -15.66 15.61
C ASP A 92 5.31 -15.20 14.68
N GLY A 93 5.43 -13.98 14.13
CA GLY A 93 4.36 -13.41 13.33
C GLY A 93 4.43 -13.81 11.85
N ARG A 94 3.30 -13.71 11.16
CA ARG A 94 3.20 -14.06 9.73
C ARG A 94 3.61 -12.91 8.82
N ILE A 95 4.43 -13.22 7.81
CA ILE A 95 4.73 -12.30 6.70
C ILE A 95 3.50 -12.25 5.76
N ALA A 96 3.15 -11.04 5.34
CA ALA A 96 2.09 -10.81 4.37
C ALA A 96 2.60 -9.99 3.17
N VAL A 97 2.03 -10.27 2.00
CA VAL A 97 2.44 -9.65 0.74
C VAL A 97 1.18 -9.30 -0.03
N ILE A 98 1.11 -8.08 -0.55
CA ILE A 98 0.02 -7.64 -1.42
C ILE A 98 0.58 -6.90 -2.63
N LEU A 99 -0.16 -7.00 -3.74
CA LEU A 99 0.04 -6.15 -4.89
C LEU A 99 -0.77 -4.87 -4.68
N ALA A 100 -0.10 -3.72 -4.67
CA ALA A 100 -0.66 -2.39 -4.46
C ALA A 100 -0.51 -1.55 -5.75
N ARG A 101 -1.21 -0.42 -5.81
CA ARG A 101 -0.96 0.63 -6.80
C ARG A 101 -0.38 1.84 -6.11
N ALA A 102 0.68 2.39 -6.68
CA ALA A 102 1.36 3.57 -6.19
C ALA A 102 1.16 4.73 -7.15
N SER A 103 0.94 5.92 -6.62
CA SER A 103 1.01 7.15 -7.40
C SER A 103 1.62 8.26 -6.55
N ARG A 104 2.19 9.26 -7.21
CA ARG A 104 2.70 10.46 -6.54
C ARG A 104 1.52 11.33 -6.18
N THR A 105 1.43 11.74 -4.92
CA THR A 105 0.36 12.62 -4.44
C THR A 105 0.81 14.08 -4.58
N GLY A 106 -0.03 14.91 -5.20
CA GLY A 106 0.18 16.36 -5.26
C GLY A 106 -0.19 17.09 -3.97
N HIS A 107 -0.66 16.38 -2.94
CA HIS A 107 -1.03 16.95 -1.65
C HIS A 107 0.11 16.74 -0.64
N SER A 108 0.49 17.81 0.07
CA SER A 108 1.30 17.69 1.28
C SER A 108 0.46 16.94 2.31
N ILE A 109 0.86 15.73 2.63
CA ILE A 109 0.30 15.02 3.76
C ILE A 109 1.27 15.30 4.90
N ASP A 110 0.75 15.88 5.99
CA ASP A 110 1.59 16.36 7.09
C ASP A 110 2.38 15.22 7.78
N ALA A 111 1.97 13.96 7.57
CA ALA A 111 2.65 12.77 8.08
C ALA A 111 2.32 11.50 7.27
N SER A 112 3.27 10.54 7.25
CA SER A 112 3.01 9.17 6.82
C SER A 112 1.85 8.56 7.61
N LYS A 113 0.88 7.95 6.93
CA LYS A 113 -0.34 7.41 7.56
C LYS A 113 -0.82 6.11 6.91
N LEU A 114 -1.29 5.19 7.73
CA LEU A 114 -2.00 3.98 7.31
C LEU A 114 -3.50 4.22 7.45
N VAL A 115 -4.25 4.05 6.36
CA VAL A 115 -5.70 4.21 6.34
C VAL A 115 -6.36 2.85 6.39
N LEU A 116 -7.17 2.68 7.45
CA LEU A 116 -8.01 1.52 7.65
C LEU A 116 -9.45 1.85 7.24
N GLY A 117 -10.16 0.85 6.73
CA GLY A 117 -11.58 0.96 6.43
C GLY A 117 -12.32 -0.35 6.73
N PRO A 118 -13.64 -0.31 6.94
CA PRO A 118 -14.41 -1.51 7.25
C PRO A 118 -14.40 -2.50 6.08
N GLU A 119 -14.33 -3.80 6.38
CA GLU A 119 -14.43 -4.91 5.43
C GLU A 119 -15.07 -6.11 6.11
N ASN A 120 -16.24 -6.55 5.61
CA ASN A 120 -17.08 -7.59 6.23
C ASN A 120 -17.15 -7.39 7.76
N ASP A 121 -16.52 -8.29 8.52
CA ASP A 121 -16.56 -8.33 9.99
C ASP A 121 -15.38 -7.66 10.71
N GLY A 122 -14.68 -6.71 10.08
CA GLY A 122 -13.55 -6.04 10.73
C GLY A 122 -12.96 -4.88 9.95
N MET A 123 -11.74 -4.50 10.32
CA MET A 123 -10.98 -3.44 9.65
C MET A 123 -10.01 -4.04 8.63
N ALA A 124 -9.83 -3.36 7.51
CA ALA A 124 -8.87 -3.70 6.46
C ALA A 124 -7.98 -2.50 6.14
N MET A 125 -6.72 -2.76 5.80
CA MET A 125 -5.84 -1.75 5.24
C MET A 125 -6.31 -1.37 3.84
N ARG A 126 -6.63 -0.10 3.62
CA ARG A 126 -7.15 0.41 2.34
C ARG A 126 -6.11 1.21 1.58
N ALA A 127 -5.35 2.04 2.28
CA ALA A 127 -4.31 2.85 1.67
C ALA A 127 -3.18 3.13 2.66
N MET A 128 -2.00 3.44 2.13
CA MET A 128 -0.87 3.93 2.91
C MET A 128 -0.30 5.16 2.22
N TYR A 129 -0.16 6.23 2.98
CA TYR A 129 0.44 7.47 2.53
C TYR A 129 1.83 7.59 3.12
N LEU A 130 2.78 7.91 2.26
CA LEU A 130 4.20 8.00 2.53
C LEU A 130 4.63 9.43 2.22
N ASP A 131 4.52 10.30 3.21
CA ASP A 131 4.73 11.74 3.10
C ASP A 131 6.13 12.11 2.60
N GLN A 132 7.17 11.52 3.20
CA GLN A 132 8.57 11.76 2.84
C GLN A 132 8.88 11.41 1.39
N GLN A 133 8.12 10.47 0.81
CA GLN A 133 8.26 10.02 -0.57
C GLN A 133 7.21 10.65 -1.50
N GLY A 134 6.29 11.46 -0.96
CA GLY A 134 5.17 12.03 -1.71
C GLY A 134 4.31 10.96 -2.39
N LEU A 135 4.18 9.77 -1.79
CA LEU A 135 3.58 8.59 -2.41
C LEU A 135 2.31 8.18 -1.70
N VAL A 136 1.32 7.72 -2.47
CA VAL A 136 0.14 7.03 -1.97
C VAL A 136 0.09 5.62 -2.55
N LEU A 137 -0.08 4.65 -1.67
CA LEU A 137 -0.33 3.25 -1.98
C LEU A 137 -1.83 2.99 -1.80
N ASP A 138 -2.51 2.65 -2.88
CA ASP A 138 -3.85 2.06 -2.84
C ASP A 138 -3.69 0.53 -2.70
N LEU A 139 -4.20 -0.01 -1.60
CA LEU A 139 -4.19 -1.43 -1.27
C LEU A 139 -5.52 -2.11 -1.61
N ASN A 140 -6.57 -1.31 -1.85
CA ASN A 140 -7.93 -1.77 -2.09
C ASN A 140 -8.21 -2.04 -3.58
N TRP A 141 -7.35 -1.57 -4.48
CA TRP A 141 -7.51 -1.76 -5.92
C TRP A 141 -7.46 -3.23 -6.40
N ALA A 142 -7.23 -4.19 -5.52
CA ALA A 142 -7.06 -5.60 -5.86
C ALA A 142 -8.39 -6.27 -6.28
N HIS A 143 -9.05 -5.78 -7.33
CA HIS A 143 -10.06 -6.55 -8.03
C HIS A 143 -9.39 -7.76 -8.74
N PRO A 144 -9.99 -8.96 -8.69
CA PRO A 144 -9.34 -10.20 -9.17
C PRO A 144 -8.91 -10.16 -10.64
N LYS A 145 -9.64 -9.45 -11.50
CA LYS A 145 -9.37 -9.37 -12.94
C LYS A 145 -8.10 -8.57 -13.26
N ASP A 146 -7.87 -7.48 -12.55
CA ASP A 146 -6.71 -6.61 -12.76
C ASP A 146 -5.43 -7.25 -12.21
N LYS A 147 -5.55 -8.05 -11.14
CA LYS A 147 -4.43 -8.78 -10.52
C LYS A 147 -3.80 -9.81 -11.45
N THR A 148 -4.61 -10.60 -12.16
CA THR A 148 -4.09 -11.64 -13.08
C THR A 148 -3.36 -11.01 -14.26
N GLN A 149 -3.84 -9.89 -14.78
CA GLN A 149 -3.22 -9.20 -15.91
C GLN A 149 -1.88 -8.57 -15.52
N VAL A 150 -1.80 -7.93 -14.35
CA VAL A 150 -0.55 -7.32 -13.86
C VAL A 150 0.47 -8.38 -13.47
N LEU A 151 0.07 -9.48 -12.83
CA LEU A 151 0.97 -10.60 -12.57
C LEU A 151 1.49 -11.23 -13.87
N ALA A 152 0.63 -11.36 -14.89
CA ALA A 152 1.04 -11.86 -16.20
C ALA A 152 2.02 -10.92 -16.93
N GLN A 153 1.84 -9.60 -16.78
CA GLN A 153 2.79 -8.61 -17.33
C GLN A 153 4.12 -8.61 -16.58
N ALA A 154 4.09 -8.75 -15.24
CA ALA A 154 5.30 -8.83 -14.42
C ALA A 154 6.09 -10.14 -14.64
N ALA A 155 5.42 -11.22 -15.02
CA ALA A 155 6.04 -12.52 -15.28
C ALA A 155 6.59 -12.68 -16.71
N ARG A 156 6.40 -11.69 -17.60
CA ARG A 156 6.98 -11.72 -18.95
C ARG A 156 8.47 -11.36 -18.87
N PRO A 157 9.39 -12.30 -19.15
CA PRO A 157 10.79 -11.94 -19.34
C PRO A 157 10.91 -11.00 -20.54
N GLU A 158 11.72 -9.96 -20.42
CA GLU A 158 12.02 -9.05 -21.51
C GLU A 158 12.49 -9.87 -22.72
N THR A 159 11.76 -9.78 -23.83
CA THR A 159 12.32 -10.22 -25.10
C THR A 159 13.31 -9.13 -25.49
N VAL A 160 14.57 -9.29 -25.07
CA VAL A 160 15.67 -8.51 -25.62
C VAL A 160 15.62 -8.78 -27.12
N SER A 161 15.09 -7.82 -27.88
CA SER A 161 15.23 -7.81 -29.33
C SER A 161 16.70 -7.78 -29.61
N ALA A 162 17.27 -8.96 -29.90
CA ALA A 162 18.60 -9.09 -30.45
C ALA A 162 18.62 -8.25 -31.73
N SER A 163 19.23 -7.08 -31.66
CA SER A 163 19.56 -6.28 -32.83
C SER A 163 20.42 -7.15 -33.73
N LYS A 164 19.86 -7.53 -34.87
CA LYS A 164 20.54 -8.23 -35.95
C LYS A 164 21.70 -7.35 -36.42
N SER A 165 22.91 -7.64 -35.93
CA SER A 165 24.14 -7.16 -36.55
C SER A 165 24.38 -8.03 -37.78
N THR A 166 24.12 -7.45 -38.95
CA THR A 166 24.63 -7.97 -40.22
C THR A 166 26.06 -7.46 -40.37
N ASP A 167 27.00 -8.39 -40.40
CA ASP A 167 28.22 -8.29 -41.21
C ASP A 167 28.25 -9.54 -42.09
#